data_AF-A0A2P8C5D2-F1
#
_entry.id   AF-A0A2P8C5D2-F1
#
_cell.length_a   1.000
_cell.length_b   1.000
_cell.length_c   1.000
_cell.angle_alpha   90.00
_cell.angle_beta   90.00
_cell.angle_gamma   90.00
#
_symmetry.space_group_name_H-M   'P 1'
#
loop_
_entity.id
_entity.type
_entity.pdbx_description
1 polymer ?
#
loop_
_entity_poly.entity_id
_entity_poly.type
_entity_poly.pdbx_seq_one_letter_code
_entity_poly.pdbx_strand_id
1 'polypeptide(L)'
;MKTTISNQLLLFVILLSTLPLMGNAQPVYVPGPANIDTSKFAHIYFLRDRADEFPDNWLAVIMNDDRGFCVKAKMNHIYRVNTLLTGDTRFHTSIHQAKVEISLPLSPGKNYYVELKPERQDDKSVVGRMKILDEAEGKARTEAFPHTIQDRYCILPITGNHDFRENAWKDTIRWYASNQYDYSFMPLPSWELIVRTPSRTAFSFRNKSISNTYSEGGGILYQPLKKCSSETEFENYCRGEFIRSTLDKQRDSLLSWEVKPVTVPDGMKYARIVTIENRNIGDDLSDGKPLLIRSAYVVFFWTDKKSKGNTACLYTSERGLPNELHSISTLEERIRWSWDSFRLVKKNND
;
A
#
# COMPACT_ATOMS: atom_id res chain seq x y z
N MET A 1 -39.05 4.01 -40.51
CA MET A 1 -39.10 3.54 -39.11
C MET A 1 -38.07 2.48 -38.72
N LYS A 2 -37.51 1.65 -39.63
CA LYS A 2 -36.50 0.63 -39.25
C LYS A 2 -35.08 1.17 -38.98
N THR A 3 -34.69 2.29 -39.60
CA THR A 3 -33.35 2.89 -39.44
C THR A 3 -33.18 3.68 -38.13
N THR A 4 -34.25 4.29 -37.63
CA THR A 4 -34.20 5.11 -36.39
C THR A 4 -34.01 4.25 -35.14
N ILE A 5 -34.60 3.05 -35.10
CA ILE A 5 -34.46 2.09 -33.99
C ILE A 5 -33.06 1.47 -33.97
N SER A 6 -32.48 1.19 -35.15
CA SER A 6 -31.12 0.63 -35.27
C SER A 6 -30.05 1.61 -34.78
N ASN A 7 -30.20 2.91 -35.04
CA ASN A 7 -29.25 3.92 -34.58
C ASN A 7 -29.37 4.19 -33.07
N GLN A 8 -30.57 4.08 -32.48
CA GLN A 8 -30.73 4.17 -31.03
C GLN A 8 -30.12 2.98 -30.29
N LEU A 9 -30.26 1.76 -30.83
CA LEU A 9 -29.58 0.58 -30.27
C LEU A 9 -28.05 0.68 -30.37
N LEU A 10 -27.51 1.17 -31.49
CA LEU A 10 -26.07 1.33 -31.67
C LEU A 10 -25.48 2.38 -30.70
N LEU A 11 -26.19 3.50 -30.50
CA LEU A 11 -25.81 4.52 -29.51
C LEU A 11 -25.89 3.98 -28.07
N PHE A 12 -26.87 3.12 -27.75
CA PHE A 12 -27.00 2.53 -26.42
C PHE A 12 -25.88 1.53 -26.10
N VAL A 13 -25.44 0.75 -27.10
CA VAL A 13 -24.32 -0.20 -26.94
C VAL A 13 -22.97 0.52 -26.83
N ILE A 14 -22.78 1.61 -27.59
CA ILE A 14 -21.58 2.44 -27.46
C ILE A 14 -21.53 3.10 -26.07
N LEU A 15 -22.65 3.62 -25.55
CA LEU A 15 -22.70 4.20 -24.20
C LEU A 15 -22.38 3.18 -23.10
N LEU A 16 -22.82 1.92 -23.22
CA LEU A 16 -22.48 0.84 -22.29
C LEU A 16 -21.00 0.46 -22.33
N SER A 17 -20.33 0.61 -23.48
CA SER A 17 -18.89 0.35 -23.64
C SER A 17 -17.98 1.52 -23.24
N THR A 18 -18.55 2.72 -23.07
CA THR A 18 -17.83 3.94 -22.66
C THR A 18 -18.12 4.39 -21.23
N LEU A 19 -19.05 3.72 -20.54
CA LEU A 19 -19.15 3.86 -19.09
C LEU A 19 -17.83 3.35 -18.50
N PRO A 20 -17.16 4.11 -17.60
CA PRO A 20 -16.10 3.51 -16.82
C PRO A 20 -16.70 2.28 -16.17
N LEU A 21 -16.03 1.13 -16.29
CA LEU A 21 -16.27 0.01 -15.39
C LEU A 21 -16.36 0.63 -14.00
N MET A 22 -17.58 0.71 -13.45
CA MET A 22 -17.77 1.04 -12.05
C MET A 22 -16.97 -0.03 -11.35
N GLY A 23 -15.80 0.38 -10.86
CA GLY A 23 -14.80 -0.53 -10.35
C GLY A 23 -15.50 -1.43 -9.36
N ASN A 24 -15.48 -2.75 -9.63
CA ASN A 24 -15.67 -3.70 -8.54
C ASN A 24 -14.82 -3.17 -7.40
N ALA A 25 -15.44 -2.95 -6.23
CA ALA A 25 -14.75 -2.50 -5.04
C ALA A 25 -13.47 -3.34 -4.95
N GLN A 26 -12.32 -2.68 -5.14
CA GLN A 26 -11.05 -3.38 -5.12
C GLN A 26 -11.00 -4.15 -3.82
N PRO A 27 -10.69 -5.47 -3.83
CA PRO A 27 -10.67 -6.22 -2.59
C PRO A 27 -9.76 -5.50 -1.62
N VAL A 28 -10.31 -5.13 -0.47
CA VAL A 28 -9.59 -4.31 0.50
C VAL A 28 -8.59 -5.23 1.18
N TYR A 29 -7.33 -5.15 0.78
CA TYR A 29 -6.27 -5.81 1.53
C TYR A 29 -6.17 -5.18 2.92
N VAL A 30 -6.44 -5.99 3.94
CA VAL A 30 -6.29 -5.60 5.35
C VAL A 30 -4.87 -5.95 5.80
N PRO A 31 -4.03 -4.98 6.21
CA PRO A 31 -2.73 -5.26 6.81
C PRO A 31 -2.87 -6.08 8.09
N GLY A 32 -1.88 -6.93 8.36
CA GLY A 32 -1.82 -7.74 9.55
C GLY A 32 -2.36 -9.16 9.35
N PRO A 33 -2.52 -9.91 10.44
CA PRO A 33 -2.95 -11.30 10.37
C PRO A 33 -4.28 -11.45 9.62
N ALA A 34 -4.44 -12.52 8.83
CA ALA A 34 -5.69 -12.85 8.16
C ALA A 34 -6.87 -13.04 9.13
N ASN A 35 -6.57 -13.39 10.38
CA ASN A 35 -7.52 -13.56 11.48
C ASN A 35 -7.52 -12.36 12.46
N ILE A 36 -7.15 -11.17 12.01
CA ILE A 36 -7.10 -9.97 12.85
C ILE A 36 -8.46 -9.70 13.51
N ASP A 37 -8.45 -9.58 14.84
CA ASP A 37 -9.62 -9.18 15.61
C ASP A 37 -9.78 -7.66 15.58
N THR A 38 -10.61 -7.17 14.64
CA THR A 38 -10.84 -5.74 14.46
C THR A 38 -11.60 -5.09 15.61
N SER A 39 -12.25 -5.86 16.49
CA SER A 39 -12.99 -5.31 17.64
C SER A 39 -12.08 -4.64 18.68
N LYS A 40 -10.78 -4.99 18.67
CA LYS A 40 -9.77 -4.39 19.55
C LYS A 40 -9.37 -2.97 19.16
N PHE A 41 -9.79 -2.50 17.99
CA PHE A 41 -9.38 -1.21 17.45
C PHE A 41 -10.44 -0.15 17.72
N ALA A 42 -10.00 1.07 18.02
CA ALA A 42 -10.79 2.26 17.77
C ALA A 42 -10.80 2.54 16.26
N HIS A 43 -11.95 2.92 15.71
CA HIS A 43 -12.14 3.18 14.28
C HIS A 43 -12.36 4.68 14.05
N ILE A 44 -11.45 5.35 13.35
CA ILE A 44 -11.52 6.78 13.11
C ILE A 44 -11.77 7.03 11.63
N TYR A 45 -12.94 7.54 11.29
CA TYR A 45 -13.34 7.88 9.94
C TYR A 45 -12.95 9.33 9.66
N PHE A 46 -11.99 9.53 8.78
CA PHE A 46 -11.66 10.83 8.21
C PHE A 46 -12.48 11.01 6.92
N LEU A 47 -13.25 12.09 6.89
CA LEU A 47 -14.28 12.34 5.88
C LEU A 47 -14.04 13.68 5.19
N ARG A 48 -14.31 13.72 3.88
CA ARG A 48 -14.37 14.95 3.10
C ARG A 48 -15.38 14.81 1.98
N ASP A 49 -16.54 15.43 2.15
CA ASP A 49 -17.72 15.27 1.28
C ASP A 49 -18.13 16.55 0.54
N ARG A 50 -17.51 17.69 0.84
CA ARG A 50 -17.82 18.98 0.18
C ARG A 50 -16.80 19.32 -0.88
N ALA A 51 -17.31 19.76 -2.03
CA ALA A 51 -16.50 20.44 -3.02
C ALA A 51 -15.97 21.77 -2.47
N ASP A 52 -14.69 21.98 -2.67
CA ASP A 52 -13.97 23.21 -2.37
C ASP A 52 -12.93 23.44 -3.47
N GLU A 53 -12.14 24.51 -3.36
CA GLU A 53 -11.11 24.85 -4.37
C GLU A 53 -9.89 23.91 -4.36
N PHE A 54 -9.86 22.87 -3.52
CA PHE A 54 -8.71 22.04 -3.22
C PHE A 54 -8.94 20.53 -3.43
N PRO A 55 -9.46 20.07 -4.58
CA PRO A 55 -10.00 18.71 -4.73
C PRO A 55 -9.02 17.56 -4.41
N ASP A 56 -7.73 17.77 -4.67
CA ASP A 56 -6.68 16.75 -4.52
C ASP A 56 -5.74 16.96 -3.32
N ASN A 57 -6.10 17.84 -2.37
CA ASN A 57 -5.22 18.16 -1.25
C ASN A 57 -5.11 17.04 -0.20
N TRP A 58 -3.94 17.03 0.44
CA TRP A 58 -3.54 16.05 1.45
C TRP A 58 -3.43 16.75 2.80
N LEU A 59 -3.96 16.10 3.83
CA LEU A 59 -3.87 16.60 5.18
C LEU A 59 -3.27 15.51 6.05
N ALA A 60 -1.97 15.62 6.28
CA ALA A 60 -1.30 14.76 7.24
C ALA A 60 -1.93 14.96 8.62
N VAL A 61 -2.28 13.86 9.29
CA VAL A 61 -2.77 13.88 10.67
C VAL A 61 -1.72 13.17 11.51
N ILE A 62 -0.94 13.93 12.26
CA ILE A 62 0.13 13.40 13.11
C ILE A 62 -0.45 13.11 14.50
N MET A 63 -0.13 11.93 15.02
CA MET A 63 -0.61 11.44 16.30
C MET A 63 0.50 11.52 17.35
N ASN A 64 0.21 12.09 18.52
CA ASN A 64 1.11 12.16 19.67
C ASN A 64 2.53 12.71 19.35
N ASP A 65 2.60 13.78 18.56
CA ASP A 65 3.74 14.68 18.25
C ASP A 65 5.07 14.06 17.70
N ASP A 66 5.34 12.76 17.83
CA ASP A 66 6.58 12.10 17.34
C ASP A 66 6.33 10.78 16.58
N ARG A 67 5.07 10.35 16.52
CA ARG A 67 4.63 9.07 15.96
C ARG A 67 3.67 9.36 14.82
N GLY A 68 4.16 10.01 13.77
CA GLY A 68 3.29 10.50 12.71
C GLY A 68 2.73 9.39 11.83
N PHE A 69 1.43 9.45 11.55
CA PHE A 69 0.82 8.80 10.40
C PHE A 69 0.34 9.87 9.41
N CYS A 70 -0.02 9.49 8.18
CA CYS A 70 -0.59 10.41 7.22
C CYS A 70 -1.91 9.86 6.67
N VAL A 71 -2.99 10.60 6.90
CA VAL A 71 -4.24 10.43 6.18
C VAL A 71 -4.14 11.21 4.87
N LYS A 72 -4.65 10.65 3.77
CA LYS A 72 -5.00 11.46 2.60
C LYS A 72 -6.45 11.87 2.80
N ALA A 73 -6.89 13.08 2.50
CA ALA A 73 -8.32 13.42 2.59
C ALA A 73 -8.78 13.94 1.23
N LYS A 74 -8.96 13.00 0.29
CA LYS A 74 -9.47 13.31 -1.05
C LYS A 74 -10.98 13.54 -0.98
N MET A 75 -11.50 14.40 -1.86
CA MET A 75 -12.94 14.59 -1.95
C MET A 75 -13.68 13.28 -2.25
N ASN A 76 -14.86 13.11 -1.66
CA ASN A 76 -15.71 11.92 -1.78
C ASN A 76 -15.00 10.63 -1.39
N HIS A 77 -13.98 10.74 -0.54
CA HIS A 77 -13.17 9.62 -0.14
C HIS A 77 -13.15 9.53 1.38
N ILE A 78 -13.27 8.31 1.88
CA ILE A 78 -13.36 8.05 3.31
C ILE A 78 -12.15 7.23 3.71
N TYR A 79 -11.43 7.67 4.73
CA TYR A 79 -10.34 6.90 5.30
C TYR A 79 -10.72 6.43 6.69
N ARG A 80 -10.84 5.11 6.88
CA ARG A 80 -11.03 4.53 8.20
C ARG A 80 -9.69 4.10 8.75
N VAL A 81 -9.28 4.72 9.85
CA VAL A 81 -8.04 4.45 10.56
C VAL A 81 -8.36 3.62 11.79
N ASN A 82 -7.89 2.38 11.78
CA ASN A 82 -8.07 1.42 12.86
C ASN A 82 -6.84 1.49 13.76
N THR A 83 -6.99 1.84 15.04
CA THR A 83 -5.86 1.98 15.97
C THR A 83 -6.09 1.29 17.31
N LEU A 84 -5.01 0.76 17.90
CA LEU A 84 -5.01 0.18 19.26
C LEU A 84 -4.77 1.22 20.37
N LEU A 85 -4.64 2.50 20.00
CA LEU A 85 -4.52 3.55 21.01
C LEU A 85 -5.80 3.68 21.83
N THR A 86 -5.63 3.96 23.11
CA THR A 86 -6.71 4.13 24.07
C THR A 86 -6.50 5.41 24.88
N GLY A 87 -7.59 5.98 25.39
CA GLY A 87 -7.58 7.23 26.13
C GLY A 87 -7.49 8.47 25.23
N ASP A 88 -7.26 9.62 25.86
CA ASP A 88 -7.20 10.91 25.18
C ASP A 88 -6.00 10.98 24.26
N THR A 89 -6.28 10.85 22.96
CA THR A 89 -5.26 10.84 21.91
C THR A 89 -5.32 12.14 21.12
N ARG A 90 -4.16 12.80 20.96
CA ARG A 90 -4.03 14.06 20.23
C ARG A 90 -3.72 13.81 18.75
N PHE A 91 -4.45 14.50 17.90
CA PHE A 91 -4.30 14.48 16.45
C PHE A 91 -4.05 15.91 15.98
N HIS A 92 -3.08 16.10 15.10
CA HIS A 92 -2.84 17.41 14.52
C HIS A 92 -2.64 17.37 13.01
N THR A 93 -3.14 18.38 12.31
CA THR A 93 -2.84 18.61 10.90
C THR A 93 -2.11 19.93 10.72
N SER A 94 -1.30 20.03 9.68
CA SER A 94 -0.53 21.24 9.39
C SER A 94 -0.48 21.53 7.89
N ILE A 95 -0.76 22.77 7.52
CA ILE A 95 -0.49 23.33 6.19
C ILE A 95 0.47 24.50 6.40
N HIS A 96 1.64 24.46 5.77
CA HIS A 96 2.74 25.39 6.03
C HIS A 96 3.07 25.49 7.54
N GLN A 97 2.97 26.68 8.13
CA GLN A 97 3.24 26.92 9.55
C GLN A 97 1.97 26.82 10.44
N ALA A 98 0.78 26.71 9.84
CA ALA A 98 -0.46 26.64 10.59
C ALA A 98 -0.73 25.21 11.08
N LYS A 99 -0.76 25.01 12.41
CA LYS A 99 -1.08 23.75 13.08
C LYS A 99 -2.49 23.82 13.67
N VAL A 100 -3.30 22.80 13.41
CA VAL A 100 -4.62 22.61 14.02
C VAL A 100 -4.65 21.26 14.73
N GLU A 101 -5.27 21.21 15.90
CA GLU A 101 -5.29 20.02 16.76
C GLU A 101 -6.71 19.66 17.19
N ILE A 102 -6.98 18.37 17.35
CA ILE A 102 -8.15 17.81 18.03
C ILE A 102 -7.72 16.69 18.97
N SER A 103 -8.57 16.38 19.94
CA SER A 103 -8.39 15.21 20.82
C SER A 103 -9.59 14.28 20.71
N LEU A 104 -9.34 12.98 20.64
CA LEU A 104 -10.37 11.94 20.67
C LEU A 104 -10.16 11.02 21.87
N PRO A 105 -11.20 10.72 22.67
CA PRO A 105 -11.13 9.78 23.78
C PRO A 105 -11.28 8.35 23.23
N LEU A 106 -10.19 7.77 22.72
CA LEU A 106 -10.22 6.52 21.98
C LEU A 106 -10.52 5.31 22.88
N SER A 107 -11.35 4.40 22.37
CA SER A 107 -11.75 3.17 23.05
C SER A 107 -11.93 2.04 22.03
N PRO A 108 -11.55 0.79 22.38
CA PRO A 108 -11.76 -0.36 21.50
C PRO A 108 -13.22 -0.51 21.05
N GLY A 109 -13.42 -0.84 19.78
CA GLY A 109 -14.73 -1.08 19.17
C GLY A 109 -15.59 0.17 18.95
N LYS A 110 -15.06 1.37 19.25
CA LYS A 110 -15.79 2.63 19.06
C LYS A 110 -15.45 3.28 17.71
N ASN A 111 -16.46 3.90 17.11
CA ASN A 111 -16.34 4.68 15.89
C ASN A 111 -16.23 6.17 16.23
N TYR A 112 -15.32 6.86 15.57
CA TYR A 112 -15.09 8.31 15.68
C TYR A 112 -15.12 8.89 14.27
N TYR A 113 -15.71 10.08 14.11
CA TYR A 113 -15.88 10.69 12.80
C TYR A 113 -15.28 12.10 12.81
N VAL A 114 -14.40 12.36 11.86
CA VAL A 114 -13.66 13.62 11.75
C VAL A 114 -13.80 14.13 10.32
N GLU A 115 -14.43 15.28 10.15
CA GLU A 115 -14.35 16.03 8.90
C GLU A 115 -12.98 16.70 8.79
N LEU A 116 -12.29 16.46 7.67
CA LEU A 116 -10.94 16.93 7.40
C LEU A 116 -10.89 17.61 6.03
N LYS A 117 -10.65 18.92 5.99
CA LYS A 117 -10.55 19.69 4.73
C LYS A 117 -9.65 20.91 4.85
N PRO A 118 -8.99 21.36 3.78
CA PRO A 118 -8.34 22.66 3.74
C PRO A 118 -9.38 23.79 3.76
N GLU A 119 -9.04 24.91 4.39
CA GLU A 119 -9.90 26.09 4.49
C GLU A 119 -9.07 27.35 4.26
N ARG A 120 -9.52 28.20 3.33
CA ARG A 120 -8.93 29.51 3.10
C ARG A 120 -9.47 30.49 4.15
N GLN A 121 -8.56 31.20 4.80
CA GLN A 121 -8.85 32.25 5.77
C GLN A 121 -9.03 33.60 5.06
N ASP A 122 -9.57 34.60 5.77
CA ASP A 122 -9.81 35.96 5.25
C ASP A 122 -8.52 36.63 4.73
N ASP A 123 -7.37 36.30 5.33
CA ASP A 123 -6.04 36.77 4.92
C ASP A 123 -5.47 36.00 3.69
N LYS A 124 -6.28 35.16 3.06
CA LYS A 124 -5.96 34.25 1.95
C LYS A 124 -5.01 33.11 2.30
N SER A 125 -4.55 32.99 3.54
CA SER A 125 -3.79 31.82 3.99
C SER A 125 -4.67 30.56 3.96
N VAL A 126 -4.05 29.39 3.87
CA VAL A 126 -4.74 28.10 3.85
C VAL A 126 -4.34 27.31 5.08
N VAL A 127 -5.33 26.87 5.84
CA VAL A 127 -5.13 26.07 7.06
C VAL A 127 -5.88 24.75 6.94
N GLY A 128 -5.46 23.74 7.69
CA GLY A 128 -6.23 22.50 7.80
C GLY A 128 -7.36 22.67 8.80
N ARG A 129 -8.57 22.22 8.47
CA ARG A 129 -9.71 22.18 9.39
C ARG A 129 -9.98 20.74 9.81
N MET A 130 -10.13 20.53 11.12
CA MET A 130 -10.59 19.28 11.71
C MET A 130 -11.82 19.53 12.57
N LYS A 131 -12.96 18.92 12.21
CA LYS A 131 -14.21 18.99 12.98
C LYS A 131 -14.62 17.58 13.40
N ILE A 132 -14.75 17.35 14.71
CA ILE A 132 -15.35 16.13 15.24
C ILE A 132 -16.85 16.16 14.93
N LEU A 133 -17.36 15.08 14.33
CA LEU A 133 -18.77 14.91 14.04
C LEU A 133 -19.41 14.01 15.10
N ASP A 134 -20.70 14.21 15.36
CA ASP A 134 -21.46 13.24 16.14
C ASP A 134 -21.67 11.94 15.34
N GLU A 135 -22.08 10.89 16.05
CA GLU A 135 -22.23 9.56 15.45
C GLU A 135 -23.31 9.50 14.37
N ALA A 136 -24.39 10.29 14.48
CA ALA A 136 -25.47 10.29 13.50
C ALA A 136 -25.03 10.99 12.20
N GLU A 137 -24.42 12.17 12.32
CA GLU A 137 -23.84 12.92 11.19
C GLU A 137 -22.74 12.09 10.51
N GLY A 138 -21.87 11.46 11.28
CA GLY A 138 -20.80 10.60 10.79
C GLY A 138 -21.30 9.40 9.99
N LYS A 139 -22.26 8.65 10.54
CA LYS A 139 -22.85 7.48 9.86
C LYS A 139 -23.52 7.86 8.55
N ALA A 140 -24.39 8.88 8.58
CA ALA A 140 -25.10 9.35 7.38
C ALA A 140 -24.13 9.71 6.25
N ARG A 141 -23.01 10.39 6.57
CA ARG A 141 -21.98 10.73 5.59
C ARG A 141 -21.19 9.52 5.09
N THR A 142 -20.93 8.52 5.94
CA THR A 142 -20.28 7.28 5.49
C THR A 142 -21.17 6.43 4.58
N GLU A 143 -22.46 6.37 4.88
CA GLU A 143 -23.47 5.63 4.10
C GLU A 143 -23.77 6.28 2.75
N ALA A 144 -23.47 7.58 2.59
CA ALA A 144 -23.59 8.27 1.31
C ALA A 144 -22.50 7.82 0.30
N PHE A 145 -21.37 7.28 0.77
CA PHE A 145 -20.23 6.89 -0.08
C PHE A 145 -19.58 5.55 0.34
N PRO A 146 -20.34 4.45 0.47
CA PRO A 146 -19.85 3.22 1.12
C PRO A 146 -18.71 2.54 0.34
N HIS A 147 -18.69 2.67 -1.00
CA HIS A 147 -17.65 2.10 -1.86
C HIS A 147 -16.33 2.89 -1.85
N THR A 148 -16.24 3.97 -1.08
CA THR A 148 -15.06 4.87 -1.04
C THR A 148 -14.27 4.76 0.26
N ILE A 149 -14.68 3.87 1.17
CA ILE A 149 -13.98 3.64 2.43
C ILE A 149 -12.69 2.87 2.15
N GLN A 150 -11.55 3.53 2.35
CA GLN A 150 -10.26 2.88 2.40
C GLN A 150 -9.83 2.66 3.85
N ASP A 151 -9.66 1.40 4.19
CA ASP A 151 -9.10 1.01 5.46
C ASP A 151 -7.60 1.29 5.54
N ARG A 152 -7.19 1.79 6.70
CA ARG A 152 -5.82 1.95 7.15
C ARG A 152 -5.76 1.45 8.58
N TYR A 153 -4.70 0.72 8.93
CA TYR A 153 -4.51 0.26 10.30
C TYR A 153 -3.29 1.00 10.84
N CYS A 154 -3.54 1.97 11.71
CA CYS A 154 -2.53 2.81 12.33
C CYS A 154 -2.09 2.17 13.63
N ILE A 155 -0.83 1.75 13.66
CA ILE A 155 -0.24 1.15 14.84
C ILE A 155 1.11 1.79 15.05
N LEU A 156 1.22 2.59 16.10
CA LEU A 156 2.45 3.27 16.43
C LEU A 156 2.88 3.04 17.90
N PRO A 157 4.20 2.97 18.19
CA PRO A 157 5.33 3.08 17.26
C PRO A 157 6.34 1.93 17.35
N ILE A 158 7.10 1.79 16.26
CA ILE A 158 8.49 1.35 16.29
C ILE A 158 9.34 2.62 16.42
N THR A 159 10.36 2.62 17.29
CA THR A 159 11.39 3.66 17.34
C THR A 159 12.22 3.66 16.04
N GLY A 160 12.26 4.75 15.30
CA GLY A 160 13.06 4.85 14.07
C GLY A 160 13.06 6.23 13.44
N ASN A 161 13.98 6.49 12.49
CA ASN A 161 14.04 7.75 11.75
C ASN A 161 12.82 7.86 10.82
N HIS A 162 11.84 8.67 11.21
CA HIS A 162 10.52 8.76 10.59
C HIS A 162 10.50 9.81 9.49
N ASP A 163 11.05 9.51 8.32
CA ASP A 163 10.88 10.36 7.13
C ASP A 163 9.54 10.06 6.41
N PHE A 164 8.47 9.92 7.21
CA PHE A 164 7.10 9.68 6.74
C PHE A 164 6.58 10.88 5.96
N ARG A 165 7.06 12.08 6.30
CA ARG A 165 6.60 13.35 5.75
C ARG A 165 6.90 13.48 4.27
N GLU A 166 8.03 13.01 3.74
CA GLU A 166 8.32 13.15 2.30
C GLU A 166 7.44 12.26 1.40
N ASN A 167 6.86 11.20 1.95
CA ASN A 167 6.18 10.15 1.18
C ASN A 167 4.67 10.10 1.36
N ALA A 168 4.22 10.65 2.48
CA ALA A 168 2.87 11.11 2.70
C ALA A 168 2.29 11.92 1.53
N TRP A 169 3.11 12.63 0.74
CA TRP A 169 2.63 13.52 -0.34
C TRP A 169 2.62 12.89 -1.74
N LYS A 170 3.21 11.70 -1.94
CA LYS A 170 3.38 11.11 -3.28
C LYS A 170 2.53 9.86 -3.40
N ASP A 171 1.62 9.82 -4.39
CA ASP A 171 0.83 8.64 -4.73
C ASP A 171 1.68 7.48 -5.29
N THR A 172 2.98 7.72 -5.53
CA THR A 172 3.92 6.75 -6.10
C THR A 172 5.28 6.82 -5.44
N ILE A 173 5.93 5.67 -5.30
CA ILE A 173 7.35 5.54 -4.98
C ILE A 173 8.15 5.72 -6.27
N ARG A 174 9.24 6.50 -6.22
CA ARG A 174 10.24 6.57 -7.30
C ARG A 174 11.46 5.75 -6.93
N TRP A 175 12.00 5.02 -7.91
CA TRP A 175 13.17 4.18 -7.76
C TRP A 175 14.08 4.29 -8.98
N TYR A 176 15.39 4.26 -8.75
CA TYR A 176 16.39 4.61 -9.76
C TYR A 176 16.31 3.71 -11.00
N ALA A 177 16.19 4.31 -12.19
CA ALA A 177 16.36 3.63 -13.47
C ALA A 177 17.64 4.07 -14.19
N SER A 178 17.93 5.39 -14.17
CA SER A 178 19.13 6.00 -14.74
C SER A 178 19.33 7.43 -14.23
N ASN A 179 20.34 8.15 -14.72
CA ASN A 179 20.51 9.57 -14.43
C ASN A 179 19.39 10.48 -14.97
N GLN A 180 18.60 10.01 -15.96
CA GLN A 180 17.55 10.81 -16.61
C GLN A 180 16.13 10.33 -16.31
N TYR A 181 15.99 9.12 -15.76
CA TYR A 181 14.70 8.47 -15.55
C TYR A 181 14.67 7.75 -14.20
N ASP A 182 13.49 7.69 -13.60
CA ASP A 182 13.15 6.80 -12.50
C ASP A 182 12.06 5.84 -12.95
N TYR A 183 11.98 4.69 -12.30
CA TYR A 183 10.77 3.91 -12.28
C TYR A 183 9.84 4.43 -11.19
N SER A 184 8.55 4.47 -11.46
CA SER A 184 7.53 4.83 -10.47
C SER A 184 6.47 3.75 -10.35
N PHE A 185 6.02 3.48 -9.15
CA PHE A 185 4.96 2.50 -8.86
C PHE A 185 4.16 2.91 -7.63
N MET A 186 2.91 2.46 -7.52
CA MET A 186 2.10 2.67 -6.33
C MET A 186 2.63 1.83 -5.17
N PRO A 187 2.69 2.38 -3.94
CA PRO A 187 3.00 1.60 -2.75
C PRO A 187 1.98 0.47 -2.58
N LEU A 188 2.42 -0.64 -1.97
CA LEU A 188 1.49 -1.66 -1.54
C LEU A 188 0.52 -1.05 -0.51
N PRO A 189 -0.77 -1.41 -0.52
CA PRO A 189 -1.70 -0.91 0.47
C PRO A 189 -1.20 -1.19 1.88
N SER A 190 -1.57 -0.28 2.78
CA SER A 190 -1.50 -0.41 4.23
C SER A 190 -0.14 -0.38 4.95
N TRP A 191 0.91 0.14 4.31
CA TRP A 191 2.24 0.25 4.95
C TRP A 191 2.65 1.67 5.33
N GLU A 192 3.22 1.80 6.54
CA GLU A 192 3.57 3.09 7.18
C GLU A 192 5.06 3.22 7.56
N LEU A 193 5.96 2.42 7.00
CA LEU A 193 7.39 2.61 7.21
C LEU A 193 8.15 2.47 5.91
N ILE A 194 9.04 3.41 5.60
CA ILE A 194 9.89 3.35 4.41
C ILE A 194 11.35 3.47 4.84
N VAL A 195 12.13 2.40 4.66
CA VAL A 195 13.59 2.52 4.63
C VAL A 195 13.98 2.68 3.17
N ARG A 196 14.58 3.82 2.81
CA ARG A 196 15.07 4.10 1.46
C ARG A 196 16.59 4.13 1.40
N THR A 197 17.13 3.41 0.43
CA THR A 197 18.46 3.60 -0.11
C THR A 197 18.34 3.58 -1.65
N PRO A 198 19.37 4.03 -2.39
CA PRO A 198 19.36 3.90 -3.85
C PRO A 198 19.15 2.45 -4.35
N SER A 199 19.54 1.45 -3.55
CA SER A 199 19.48 0.03 -3.89
C SER A 199 18.25 -0.71 -3.34
N ARG A 200 17.50 -0.10 -2.42
CA ARG A 200 16.40 -0.76 -1.72
C ARG A 200 15.37 0.25 -1.24
N THR A 201 14.10 -0.04 -1.49
CA THR A 201 13.02 0.54 -0.68
C THR A 201 12.30 -0.59 0.01
N ALA A 202 12.19 -0.54 1.34
CA ALA A 202 11.51 -1.58 2.11
C ALA A 202 10.47 -0.98 3.04
N PHE A 203 9.43 -1.77 3.24
CA PHE A 203 8.29 -1.50 4.09
C PHE A 203 8.06 -2.71 4.99
N SER A 204 7.59 -2.46 6.21
CA SER A 204 7.26 -3.53 7.13
C SER A 204 6.14 -3.14 8.06
N PHE A 205 5.43 -4.17 8.51
CA PHE A 205 4.43 -4.13 9.56
C PHE A 205 4.78 -5.22 10.57
N ARG A 206 4.91 -4.82 11.82
CA ARG A 206 5.03 -5.73 12.95
C ARG A 206 4.42 -5.07 14.17
N ASN A 207 3.40 -5.70 14.75
CA ASN A 207 2.81 -5.24 15.99
C ASN A 207 2.55 -6.39 16.95
N LYS A 208 3.36 -6.43 18.02
CA LYS A 208 3.23 -7.41 19.10
C LYS A 208 1.90 -7.32 19.85
N SER A 209 1.25 -6.16 19.87
CA SER A 209 -0.09 -6.00 20.47
C SER A 209 -1.20 -6.63 19.64
N ILE A 210 -0.99 -6.90 18.35
CA ILE A 210 -1.92 -7.65 17.49
C ILE A 210 -1.56 -9.12 17.47
N SER A 211 -0.28 -9.41 17.20
CA SER A 211 0.24 -10.77 17.15
C SER A 211 1.74 -10.75 17.47
N ASN A 212 2.16 -11.69 18.32
CA ASN A 212 3.56 -11.88 18.66
C ASN A 212 4.35 -12.62 17.57
N THR A 213 3.64 -13.29 16.66
CA THR A 213 4.18 -14.18 15.63
C THR A 213 4.10 -13.57 14.24
N TYR A 214 3.08 -12.75 13.98
CA TYR A 214 2.85 -12.15 12.68
C TYR A 214 3.76 -10.95 12.41
N SER A 215 4.30 -10.91 11.20
CA SER A 215 4.91 -9.73 10.60
C SER A 215 4.76 -9.81 9.10
N GLU A 216 4.61 -8.67 8.44
CA GLU A 216 4.64 -8.58 6.98
C GLU A 216 5.60 -7.48 6.54
N GLY A 217 5.97 -7.49 5.28
CA GLY A 217 6.77 -6.46 4.67
C GLY A 217 6.93 -6.64 3.18
N GLY A 218 7.64 -5.72 2.55
CA GLY A 218 7.85 -5.75 1.12
C GLY A 218 8.57 -4.53 0.61
N GLY A 219 8.48 -4.30 -0.69
CA GLY A 219 9.08 -3.16 -1.36
C GLY A 219 9.80 -3.57 -2.63
N ILE A 220 10.90 -2.88 -2.94
CA ILE A 220 11.73 -3.13 -4.12
C ILE A 220 13.18 -3.38 -3.71
N LEU A 221 13.77 -4.42 -4.29
CA LEU A 221 15.16 -4.78 -4.08
C LEU A 221 15.90 -4.84 -5.41
N TYR A 222 16.96 -4.05 -5.54
CA TYR A 222 17.91 -4.23 -6.63
C TYR A 222 18.67 -5.54 -6.46
N GLN A 223 18.75 -6.35 -7.51
CA GLN A 223 19.57 -7.56 -7.49
C GLN A 223 20.78 -7.38 -8.42
N PRO A 224 22.01 -7.66 -7.96
CA PRO A 224 23.19 -7.60 -8.81
C PRO A 224 23.03 -8.43 -10.09
N LEU A 225 23.65 -7.93 -11.15
CA LEU A 225 23.41 -8.28 -12.54
C LEU A 225 23.50 -9.77 -12.88
N LYS A 226 22.48 -10.27 -13.59
CA LYS A 226 22.62 -11.37 -14.54
C LYS A 226 22.20 -10.89 -15.92
N LYS A 227 23.06 -11.09 -16.93
CA LYS A 227 22.71 -10.81 -18.32
C LYS A 227 21.78 -11.93 -18.79
N CYS A 228 20.48 -11.65 -18.92
CA CYS A 228 19.54 -12.59 -19.54
C CYS A 228 19.37 -12.22 -21.02
N SER A 229 19.61 -13.19 -21.90
CA SER A 229 19.53 -13.03 -23.36
C SER A 229 18.17 -13.42 -23.92
N SER A 230 17.40 -14.25 -23.21
CA SER A 230 16.08 -14.74 -23.62
C SER A 230 15.10 -14.83 -22.45
N GLU A 231 13.80 -14.89 -22.77
CA GLU A 231 12.74 -15.12 -21.79
C GLU A 231 12.90 -16.47 -21.08
N THR A 232 13.28 -17.52 -21.81
CA THR A 232 13.56 -18.86 -21.25
C THR A 232 14.72 -18.83 -20.25
N GLU A 233 15.80 -18.09 -20.56
CA GLU A 233 16.92 -17.93 -19.62
C GLU A 233 16.49 -17.18 -18.35
N PHE A 234 15.63 -16.17 -18.49
CA PHE A 234 15.09 -15.43 -17.36
C PHE A 234 14.17 -16.28 -16.48
N GLU A 235 13.33 -17.13 -17.08
CA GLU A 235 12.49 -18.06 -16.33
C GLU A 235 13.33 -19.10 -15.56
N ASN A 236 14.38 -19.64 -16.19
CA ASN A 236 15.32 -20.55 -15.53
C ASN A 236 16.05 -19.89 -14.36
N TYR A 237 16.43 -18.62 -14.52
CA TYR A 237 16.97 -17.82 -13.42
C TYR A 237 15.97 -17.71 -12.25
N CYS A 238 14.70 -17.44 -12.53
CA CYS A 238 13.66 -17.35 -11.51
C CYS A 238 13.47 -18.69 -10.77
N ARG A 239 13.33 -19.80 -11.51
CA ARG A 239 13.12 -21.15 -10.96
C ARG A 239 14.32 -21.70 -10.19
N GLY A 240 15.53 -21.29 -10.56
CA GLY A 240 16.77 -21.81 -9.99
C GLY A 240 17.43 -20.88 -8.99
N GLU A 241 18.05 -19.82 -9.50
CA GLU A 241 18.94 -18.95 -8.73
C GLU A 241 18.18 -18.01 -7.80
N PHE A 242 17.11 -17.37 -8.31
CA PHE A 242 16.35 -16.39 -7.54
C PHE A 242 15.74 -17.01 -6.29
N ILE A 243 14.94 -18.08 -6.44
CA ILE A 243 14.29 -18.76 -5.30
C ILE A 243 15.32 -19.21 -4.26
N ARG A 244 16.44 -19.81 -4.69
CA ARG A 244 17.51 -20.23 -3.77
C ARG A 244 18.19 -19.06 -3.06
N SER A 245 18.24 -17.89 -3.69
CA SER A 245 18.84 -16.69 -3.10
C SER A 245 17.96 -16.01 -2.05
N THR A 246 16.63 -16.24 -2.10
CA THR A 246 15.68 -15.67 -1.15
C THR A 246 15.58 -16.45 0.17
N LEU A 247 16.22 -17.61 0.28
CA LEU A 247 16.19 -18.46 1.46
C LEU A 247 17.39 -18.19 2.36
N ASP A 248 17.16 -18.01 3.66
CA ASP A 248 18.25 -18.18 4.62
C ASP A 248 18.55 -19.69 4.73
N LYS A 249 19.59 -20.15 4.04
CA LYS A 249 19.94 -21.58 3.96
C LYS A 249 20.24 -22.22 5.31
N GLN A 250 20.48 -21.44 6.37
CA GLN A 250 20.72 -21.97 7.71
C GLN A 250 19.43 -22.12 8.53
N ARG A 251 18.35 -21.42 8.16
CA ARG A 251 17.14 -21.27 8.99
C ARG A 251 15.85 -21.59 8.28
N ASP A 252 15.84 -21.53 6.95
CA ASP A 252 14.64 -21.68 6.15
C ASP A 252 14.65 -23.00 5.38
N SER A 253 13.49 -23.67 5.33
CA SER A 253 13.26 -24.81 4.45
C SER A 253 12.16 -24.49 3.46
N LEU A 254 12.49 -24.55 2.17
CA LEU A 254 11.55 -24.34 1.07
C LEU A 254 10.48 -25.44 1.07
N LEU A 255 9.21 -25.05 1.16
CA LEU A 255 8.07 -25.96 1.15
C LEU A 255 7.45 -26.03 -0.24
N SER A 256 7.21 -24.88 -0.85
CA SER A 256 6.64 -24.79 -2.20
C SER A 256 7.07 -23.51 -2.90
N TRP A 257 7.02 -23.55 -4.23
CA TRP A 257 7.26 -22.39 -5.06
C TRP A 257 6.51 -22.51 -6.38
N GLU A 258 6.22 -21.37 -6.99
CA GLU A 258 5.62 -21.30 -8.31
C GLU A 258 6.22 -20.13 -9.11
N VAL A 259 6.29 -20.28 -10.43
CA VAL A 259 6.72 -19.21 -11.35
C VAL A 259 5.67 -19.06 -12.44
N LYS A 260 5.09 -17.87 -12.55
CA LYS A 260 4.02 -17.52 -13.50
C LYS A 260 4.43 -16.38 -14.43
N PRO A 261 3.92 -16.35 -15.67
CA PRO A 261 4.04 -15.17 -16.52
C PRO A 261 3.26 -13.99 -15.92
N VAL A 262 3.70 -12.78 -16.24
CA VAL A 262 3.00 -11.53 -15.94
C VAL A 262 3.18 -10.58 -17.13
N THR A 263 2.18 -9.73 -17.36
CA THR A 263 2.26 -8.68 -18.38
C THR A 263 3.47 -7.80 -18.12
N VAL A 264 4.23 -7.50 -19.17
CA VAL A 264 5.47 -6.72 -19.08
C VAL A 264 5.17 -5.27 -19.46
N PRO A 265 5.32 -4.30 -18.54
CA PRO A 265 5.18 -2.87 -18.83
C PRO A 265 6.28 -2.37 -19.76
N ASP A 266 6.03 -1.22 -20.40
CA ASP A 266 7.02 -0.55 -21.24
C ASP A 266 8.33 -0.26 -20.49
N GLY A 267 9.45 -0.47 -21.18
CA GLY A 267 10.80 -0.31 -20.63
C GLY A 267 11.34 -1.55 -19.92
N MET A 268 10.52 -2.58 -19.71
CA MET A 268 10.95 -3.90 -19.23
C MET A 268 11.06 -4.89 -20.39
N LYS A 269 11.98 -5.85 -20.28
CA LYS A 269 12.14 -6.93 -21.26
C LYS A 269 11.41 -8.19 -20.83
N TYR A 270 11.62 -8.59 -19.58
CA TYR A 270 11.04 -9.82 -19.03
C TYR A 270 10.53 -9.55 -17.63
N ALA A 271 9.43 -10.22 -17.26
CA ALA A 271 8.94 -10.25 -15.90
C ALA A 271 8.28 -11.60 -15.60
N ARG A 272 8.36 -12.02 -14.34
CA ARG A 272 7.74 -13.23 -13.81
C ARG A 272 7.23 -12.97 -12.41
N ILE A 273 6.07 -13.54 -12.08
CA ILE A 273 5.64 -13.66 -10.70
C ILE A 273 6.25 -14.92 -10.12
N VAL A 274 6.89 -14.79 -8.96
CA VAL A 274 7.45 -15.90 -8.22
C VAL A 274 6.79 -15.93 -6.85
N THR A 275 6.18 -17.05 -6.49
CA THR A 275 5.65 -17.27 -5.15
C THR A 275 6.48 -18.32 -4.43
N ILE A 276 6.66 -18.11 -3.12
CA ILE A 276 7.52 -18.95 -2.29
C ILE A 276 6.85 -19.12 -0.93
N GLU A 277 6.79 -20.36 -0.45
CA GLU A 277 6.44 -20.67 0.93
C GLU A 277 7.60 -21.44 1.59
N ASN A 278 8.03 -20.97 2.75
CA ASN A 278 9.12 -21.54 3.52
C ASN A 278 8.72 -21.76 4.97
N ARG A 279 9.38 -22.71 5.62
CA ARG A 279 9.36 -22.88 7.07
C ARG A 279 10.57 -22.17 7.67
N ASN A 280 10.35 -21.29 8.66
CA ASN A 280 11.42 -20.72 9.48
C ASN A 280 11.65 -21.61 10.71
N ILE A 281 12.87 -22.12 10.86
CA ILE A 281 13.32 -23.07 11.89
C ILE A 281 14.09 -22.34 13.02
N GLY A 282 14.42 -21.05 12.84
CA GLY A 282 15.26 -20.31 13.79
C GLY A 282 14.54 -19.75 15.02
N ASP A 283 13.21 -19.75 15.03
CA ASP A 283 12.39 -19.20 16.10
C ASP A 283 11.34 -20.25 16.54
N ASP A 284 11.79 -21.26 17.28
CA ASP A 284 10.87 -22.11 18.03
C ASP A 284 10.14 -21.22 19.05
N LEU A 285 8.85 -21.01 18.82
CA LEU A 285 7.98 -20.45 19.85
C LEU A 285 8.03 -21.35 21.09
N SER A 286 7.62 -20.84 22.24
CA SER A 286 7.57 -21.62 23.49
C SER A 286 6.75 -22.91 23.40
N ASP A 287 5.94 -23.08 22.34
CA ASP A 287 5.15 -24.28 22.02
C ASP A 287 5.75 -25.14 20.87
N GLY A 288 6.94 -24.82 20.37
CA GLY A 288 7.68 -25.61 19.37
C GLY A 288 7.10 -25.61 17.95
N LYS A 289 6.15 -24.71 17.63
CA LYS A 289 5.56 -24.64 16.29
C LYS A 289 6.42 -23.77 15.37
N PRO A 290 6.84 -24.30 14.20
CA PRO A 290 7.61 -23.51 13.26
C PRO A 290 6.73 -22.46 12.60
N LEU A 291 7.29 -21.27 12.38
CA LEU A 291 6.61 -20.19 11.66
C LEU A 291 6.74 -20.39 10.16
N LEU A 292 5.69 -20.02 9.43
CA LEU A 292 5.72 -20.04 7.97
C LEU A 292 6.06 -18.64 7.46
N ILE A 293 6.76 -18.59 6.33
CA ILE A 293 7.03 -17.38 5.56
C ILE A 293 6.41 -17.58 4.18
N ARG A 294 5.48 -16.72 3.78
CA ARG A 294 4.92 -16.67 2.43
C ARG A 294 5.34 -15.39 1.75
N SER A 295 5.76 -15.49 0.50
CA SER A 295 6.23 -14.34 -0.26
C SER A 295 5.75 -14.41 -1.70
N ALA A 296 5.39 -13.26 -2.25
CA ALA A 296 5.12 -13.06 -3.66
C ALA A 296 6.05 -11.97 -4.20
N TYR A 297 6.68 -12.26 -5.33
CA TYR A 297 7.63 -11.40 -6.00
C TYR A 297 7.17 -11.13 -7.43
N VAL A 298 7.40 -9.92 -7.93
CA VAL A 298 7.53 -9.68 -9.37
C VAL A 298 9.00 -9.46 -9.65
N VAL A 299 9.65 -10.46 -10.24
CA VAL A 299 11.05 -10.38 -10.68
C VAL A 299 11.04 -9.86 -12.10
N PHE A 300 11.83 -8.82 -12.38
CA PHE A 300 11.84 -8.18 -13.70
C PHE A 300 13.26 -7.81 -14.14
N PHE A 301 13.43 -7.77 -15.47
CA PHE A 301 14.68 -7.50 -16.14
C PHE A 301 14.53 -6.39 -17.18
N TRP A 302 15.48 -5.47 -17.21
CA TRP A 302 15.59 -4.41 -18.23
C TRP A 302 17.03 -4.20 -18.67
N THR A 303 17.21 -3.50 -19.79
CA THR A 303 18.52 -3.02 -20.23
C THR A 303 18.58 -1.51 -20.12
N ASP A 304 19.66 -0.97 -19.56
CA ASP A 304 19.88 0.47 -19.54
C ASP A 304 20.31 1.00 -20.92
N LYS A 305 20.52 2.32 -21.01
CA LYS A 305 20.98 2.99 -22.24
C LYS A 305 22.34 2.53 -22.76
N LYS A 306 23.15 1.87 -21.93
CA LYS A 306 24.45 1.29 -22.28
C LYS A 306 24.34 -0.20 -22.60
N SER A 307 23.12 -0.71 -22.80
CA SER A 307 22.82 -2.13 -23.03
C SER A 307 23.25 -3.06 -21.89
N LYS A 308 23.46 -2.52 -20.69
CA LYS A 308 23.76 -3.30 -19.49
C LYS A 308 22.44 -3.81 -18.92
N GLY A 309 22.32 -5.14 -18.77
CA GLY A 309 21.14 -5.80 -18.22
C GLY A 309 21.06 -5.62 -16.72
N ASN A 310 19.87 -5.42 -16.17
CA ASN A 310 19.65 -5.21 -14.74
C ASN A 310 18.44 -6.02 -14.30
N THR A 311 18.46 -6.46 -13.04
CA THR A 311 17.38 -7.24 -12.43
C THR A 311 16.98 -6.60 -11.11
N ALA A 312 15.69 -6.60 -10.83
CA ALA A 312 15.15 -6.22 -9.53
C ALA A 312 13.89 -7.03 -9.26
N CYS A 313 13.43 -6.99 -8.02
CA CYS A 313 12.13 -7.53 -7.67
C CYS A 313 11.33 -6.55 -6.84
N LEU A 314 10.05 -6.41 -7.18
CA LEU A 314 9.03 -6.01 -6.22
C LEU A 314 8.71 -7.24 -5.37
N TYR A 315 8.49 -7.05 -4.07
CA TYR A 315 8.12 -8.15 -3.19
C TYR A 315 7.10 -7.75 -2.13
N THR A 316 6.30 -8.72 -1.73
CA THR A 316 5.53 -8.74 -0.48
C THR A 316 5.79 -10.08 0.21
N SER A 317 5.88 -10.04 1.53
CA SER A 317 6.21 -11.18 2.36
C SER A 317 5.47 -11.07 3.68
N GLU A 318 5.06 -12.21 4.22
CA GLU A 318 4.49 -12.34 5.55
C GLU A 318 5.11 -13.53 6.25
N ARG A 319 5.16 -13.45 7.57
CA ARG A 319 5.64 -14.47 8.48
C ARG A 319 4.65 -14.58 9.62
N GLY A 320 4.30 -15.79 10.05
CA GLY A 320 3.31 -16.00 11.09
C GLY A 320 2.93 -17.47 11.27
N LEU A 321 1.99 -17.73 12.17
CA LEU A 321 1.35 -19.04 12.29
C LEU A 321 0.45 -19.31 11.07
N PRO A 322 0.22 -20.59 10.68
CA PRO A 322 -0.58 -20.91 9.49
C PRO A 322 -1.97 -20.26 9.44
N ASN A 323 -2.61 -20.06 10.58
CA ASN A 323 -3.93 -19.42 10.70
C ASN A 323 -3.90 -17.88 10.70
N GLU A 324 -2.71 -17.28 10.83
CA GLU A 324 -2.49 -15.84 10.74
C GLU A 324 -2.12 -15.39 9.32
N LEU A 325 -1.67 -16.31 8.47
CA LEU A 325 -1.19 -16.00 7.13
C LEU A 325 -2.34 -15.84 6.14
N HIS A 326 -2.22 -14.86 5.25
CA HIS A 326 -3.10 -14.72 4.08
C HIS A 326 -2.86 -15.87 3.08
N SER A 327 -3.80 -16.07 2.16
CA SER A 327 -3.56 -16.99 1.05
C SER A 327 -2.48 -16.44 0.11
N ILE A 328 -1.78 -17.34 -0.59
CA ILE A 328 -0.78 -16.93 -1.58
C ILE A 328 -1.40 -16.10 -2.71
N SER A 329 -2.67 -16.36 -3.07
CA SER A 329 -3.41 -15.59 -4.07
C SER A 329 -3.61 -14.14 -3.64
N THR A 330 -3.85 -13.88 -2.35
CA THR A 330 -3.96 -12.51 -1.81
C THR A 330 -2.62 -11.77 -1.93
N LEU A 331 -1.51 -12.45 -1.64
CA LEU A 331 -0.17 -11.86 -1.80
C LEU A 331 0.16 -11.58 -3.27
N GLU A 332 -0.22 -12.49 -4.19
CA GLU A 332 -0.09 -12.28 -5.63
C GLU A 332 -0.91 -11.09 -6.13
N GLU A 333 -2.16 -10.96 -5.71
CA GLU A 333 -3.01 -9.83 -6.06
C GLU A 333 -2.43 -8.51 -5.55
N ARG A 334 -1.97 -8.51 -4.30
CA ARG A 334 -1.36 -7.35 -3.67
C ARG A 334 -0.15 -6.84 -4.47
N ILE A 335 0.76 -7.74 -4.86
CA ILE A 335 1.96 -7.35 -5.62
C ILE A 335 1.62 -6.90 -7.05
N ARG A 336 0.57 -7.47 -7.65
CA ARG A 336 0.09 -7.05 -8.97
C ARG A 336 -0.38 -5.59 -8.98
N TRP A 337 -1.02 -5.09 -7.92
CA TRP A 337 -1.39 -3.67 -7.87
C TRP A 337 -0.20 -2.71 -7.98
N SER A 338 0.90 -3.01 -7.30
CA SER A 338 2.14 -2.23 -7.45
C SER A 338 2.76 -2.41 -8.83
N TRP A 339 2.68 -3.61 -9.41
CA TRP A 339 3.21 -3.89 -10.74
C TRP A 339 2.42 -3.23 -11.88
N ASP A 340 1.09 -3.27 -11.83
CA ASP A 340 0.22 -2.71 -12.86
C ASP A 340 0.33 -1.18 -12.93
N SER A 341 0.81 -0.53 -11.85
CA SER A 341 1.10 0.90 -11.81
C SER A 341 2.56 1.25 -12.14
N PHE A 342 3.40 0.25 -12.41
CA PHE A 342 4.83 0.40 -12.64
C PHE A 342 5.09 1.02 -14.01
N ARG A 343 5.87 2.10 -14.05
CA ARG A 343 6.13 2.87 -15.27
C ARG A 343 7.47 3.60 -15.22
N LEU A 344 8.08 3.84 -16.38
CA LEU A 344 9.27 4.69 -16.52
C LEU A 344 8.85 6.17 -16.57
N VAL A 345 9.43 7.01 -15.73
CA VAL A 345 9.16 8.45 -15.65
C VAL A 345 10.44 9.26 -15.79
N LYS A 346 10.38 10.38 -16.52
CA LYS A 346 11.52 11.30 -16.65
C LYS A 346 11.77 12.00 -15.32
N LYS A 347 13.04 12.18 -14.94
CA LYS A 347 13.40 13.01 -13.78
C LYS A 347 13.09 14.47 -14.09
N ASN A 348 12.34 15.11 -13.21
CA ASN A 348 12.28 16.57 -13.20
C ASN A 348 13.60 17.04 -12.60
N ASN A 349 14.33 17.88 -13.35
CA ASN A 349 15.46 18.61 -12.78
C ASN A 349 14.84 19.74 -11.96
N ASP A 350 14.53 19.45 -10.70
CA ASP A 350 14.20 20.49 -9.72
C ASP A 350 15.49 21.04 -9.11
#